data_AF-A0A522E842-F1
#
_entry.id   AF-A0A522E842-F1
#
_cell.length_a   1.000
_cell.length_b   1.000
_cell.length_c   1.000
_cell.angle_alpha   90.00
_cell.angle_beta   90.00
_cell.angle_gamma   90.00
#
_symmetry.space_group_name_H-M   'P 1'
#
loop_
_entity.id
_entity.type
_entity.pdbx_description
1 polymer ?
#
loop_
_entity_poly.entity_id
_entity_poly.type
_entity_poly.pdbx_seq_one_letter_code
_entity_poly.pdbx_strand_id
1 'polypeptide(L)'
;MMEKSIVGRMFYLATNTQTKINKEFNILKQEVRSLRSFNISMPGQDTEGEYRPELVKELVQASAEKSNYIYTGAGSLLKQIKNL
;
A
#
# COMPACT_ATOMS: atom_id res chain seq x y z
N MET A 1 -20.46 32.12 35.29
CA MET A 1 -19.03 32.37 34.96
C MET A 1 -18.15 31.11 35.06
N MET A 2 -18.51 30.13 35.91
CA MET A 2 -17.72 28.91 36.15
C MET A 2 -17.76 27.87 35.00
N GLU A 3 -18.91 27.73 34.32
CA GLU A 3 -19.07 26.74 33.24
C GLU A 3 -18.20 27.01 32.00
N LYS A 4 -17.99 28.28 31.65
CA LYS A 4 -17.13 28.68 30.52
C LYS A 4 -15.66 28.27 30.74
N SER A 5 -15.20 28.20 31.99
CA SER A 5 -13.84 27.74 32.36
C SER A 5 -13.67 26.23 32.22
N ILE A 6 -14.73 25.46 32.43
CA ILE A 6 -14.72 23.99 32.33
C ILE A 6 -14.73 23.57 30.86
N VAL A 7 -15.59 24.19 30.05
CA VAL A 7 -15.68 23.92 28.61
C VAL A 7 -14.35 24.21 27.90
N GLY A 8 -13.68 25.32 28.24
CA GLY A 8 -12.37 25.64 27.67
C GLY A 8 -11.29 24.61 28.01
N ARG A 9 -11.27 24.08 29.23
CA ARG A 9 -10.34 23.01 29.63
C ARG A 9 -10.65 21.69 28.93
N MET A 10 -11.93 21.32 28.84
CA MET A 10 -12.36 20.13 28.12
C MET A 10 -11.94 20.18 26.64
N PHE A 11 -12.12 21.34 26.00
CA PHE A 11 -11.70 21.55 24.62
C PHE A 11 -10.18 21.45 24.46
N TYR A 12 -9.41 22.07 25.36
CA TYR A 12 -7.94 21.98 25.37
C TYR A 12 -7.42 20.55 25.58
N LEU A 13 -8.07 19.76 26.44
CA LEU A 13 -7.73 18.35 26.66
C LEU A 13 -8.04 17.50 25.42
N ALA A 14 -9.17 17.73 24.78
CA ALA A 14 -9.56 17.02 23.56
C ALA A 14 -8.59 17.29 22.41
N THR A 15 -8.22 18.57 22.19
CA THR A 15 -7.28 18.93 21.12
C THR A 15 -5.89 18.37 21.35
N ASN A 16 -5.36 18.47 22.59
CA ASN A 16 -4.05 17.88 22.92
C ASN A 16 -4.04 16.36 22.77
N THR A 17 -5.12 15.69 23.16
CA THR A 17 -5.26 14.24 22.99
C THR A 17 -5.25 13.87 21.50
N GLN A 18 -6.00 14.61 20.68
CA GLN A 18 -6.00 14.41 19.23
C GLN A 18 -4.63 14.65 18.61
N THR A 19 -3.93 15.71 19.01
CA THR A 19 -2.57 16.01 18.52
C THR A 19 -1.59 14.90 18.90
N LYS A 20 -1.69 14.38 20.13
CA LYS A 20 -0.85 13.28 20.60
C LYS A 20 -1.10 11.99 19.79
N ILE A 21 -2.37 11.62 19.60
CA ILE A 21 -2.76 10.46 18.80
C ILE A 21 -2.25 10.59 17.35
N ASN A 22 -2.43 11.75 16.73
CA ASN A 22 -1.96 11.98 15.36
C ASN A 22 -0.43 11.88 15.26
N LYS A 23 0.29 12.36 16.28
CA LYS A 23 1.76 12.24 16.34
C LYS A 23 2.18 10.78 16.43
N GLU A 24 1.60 10.01 17.35
CA GLU A 24 1.90 8.58 17.52
C GLU A 24 1.55 7.78 16.25
N PHE A 25 0.41 8.08 15.62
CA PHE A 25 0.01 7.44 14.37
C PHE A 25 0.96 7.74 13.21
N ASN A 26 1.47 8.97 13.11
CA ASN A 26 2.44 9.34 12.08
C ASN A 26 3.79 8.66 12.30
N ILE A 27 4.23 8.53 13.56
CA ILE A 27 5.44 7.77 13.92
C ILE A 27 5.26 6.31 13.51
N LEU A 28 4.13 5.69 13.87
CA LEU A 28 3.82 4.31 13.51
C LEU A 28 3.81 4.11 11.98
N LYS A 29 3.21 5.03 11.23
CA LYS A 29 3.25 5.00 9.75
C LYS A 29 4.67 5.04 9.20
N GLN A 30 5.54 5.85 9.80
CA GLN A 30 6.94 5.95 9.40
C GLN A 30 7.71 4.66 9.72
N GLU A 31 7.51 4.10 10.91
CA GLU A 31 8.10 2.81 11.33
C GLU A 31 7.67 1.66 10.40
N VAL A 32 6.37 1.56 10.11
CA VAL A 32 5.84 0.54 9.18
C VAL A 32 6.43 0.72 7.77
N ARG A 33 6.60 1.96 7.31
CA ARG A 33 7.23 2.24 6.01
C ARG A 33 8.70 1.78 6.01
N SER A 34 9.45 2.08 7.06
CA SER A 34 10.84 1.65 7.21
C SER A 34 10.98 0.13 7.30
N LEU A 35 10.10 -0.55 8.05
CA LEU A 35 10.07 -2.02 8.14
C LEU A 35 9.73 -2.67 6.80
N ARG A 36 8.78 -2.10 6.05
CA ARG A 36 8.47 -2.55 4.69
C ARG A 36 9.67 -2.39 3.76
N SER A 37 10.33 -1.24 3.81
CA SER A 37 11.56 -1.01 3.04
C SER A 37 12.67 -1.96 3.45
N PHE A 38 12.82 -2.25 4.75
CA PHE A 38 13.80 -3.21 5.26
C PHE A 38 13.54 -4.62 4.74
N ASN A 39 12.28 -5.09 4.79
CA ASN A 39 11.88 -6.39 4.23
C ASN A 39 12.15 -6.48 2.73
N ILE A 40 11.97 -5.40 1.97
CA ILE A 40 12.29 -5.36 0.53
C ILE A 40 13.80 -5.30 0.31
N SER A 41 14.56 -4.69 1.22
CA SER A 41 16.00 -4.47 1.09
C SER A 41 16.88 -5.57 1.67
N MET A 42 16.33 -6.51 2.46
CA MET A 42 17.07 -7.66 2.95
C MET A 42 17.33 -8.60 1.77
N PRO A 43 18.59 -8.78 1.33
CA PRO A 43 18.91 -9.78 0.31
C PRO A 43 18.90 -11.15 0.99
N GLY A 44 17.71 -11.70 1.16
CA GLY A 44 17.48 -13.11 1.35
C GLY A 44 16.63 -13.53 0.16
N GLN A 45 17.13 -14.47 -0.64
CA GLN A 45 16.33 -15.08 -1.71
C GLN A 45 14.98 -15.46 -1.10
N ASP A 46 13.90 -14.83 -1.58
CA ASP A 46 12.60 -15.45 -1.46
C ASP A 46 12.76 -16.86 -2.07
N THR A 47 12.11 -17.87 -1.52
CA THR A 47 12.04 -19.18 -2.17
C THR A 47 11.55 -19.08 -3.61
N GLU A 48 10.86 -17.99 -3.96
CA GLU A 48 10.40 -17.64 -5.31
C GLU A 48 11.37 -16.78 -6.14
N GLY A 49 12.48 -16.29 -5.57
CA GLY A 49 13.52 -15.51 -6.27
C GLY A 49 13.70 -14.05 -5.78
N GLU A 50 14.45 -13.24 -6.54
CA GLU A 50 14.64 -11.83 -6.21
C GLU A 50 13.44 -10.98 -6.64
N TYR A 51 12.98 -10.08 -5.77
CA TYR A 51 11.95 -9.11 -6.14
C TYR A 51 12.43 -8.18 -7.25
N ARG A 52 11.70 -8.15 -8.38
CA ARG A 52 12.00 -7.31 -9.54
C ARG A 52 11.00 -6.15 -9.65
N PRO A 53 11.30 -4.95 -9.09
CA PRO A 53 10.37 -3.82 -9.09
C PRO A 53 9.96 -3.37 -10.49
N GLU A 54 10.86 -3.44 -11.47
CA GLU A 54 10.57 -3.10 -12.87
C GLU A 54 9.52 -4.03 -13.48
N LEU A 55 9.59 -5.33 -13.18
CA LEU A 55 8.59 -6.31 -13.64
C LEU A 55 7.21 -6.00 -13.07
N VAL A 56 7.12 -5.65 -11.79
CA VAL A 56 5.84 -5.27 -11.17
C VAL A 56 5.25 -4.04 -11.85
N LYS A 57 6.09 -3.03 -12.12
CA LYS A 57 5.67 -1.82 -12.81
C LYS A 57 5.15 -2.12 -14.23
N GLU A 58 5.87 -2.93 -15.00
CA GLU A 58 5.47 -3.37 -16.34
C GLU A 58 4.13 -4.13 -16.31
N LEU A 59 3.97 -5.07 -15.38
CA LEU A 59 2.73 -5.86 -15.25
C LEU A 59 1.53 -4.98 -14.85
N VAL A 60 1.73 -4.04 -13.93
CA VAL A 60 0.67 -3.10 -13.53
C VAL A 60 0.25 -2.24 -14.73
N GLN A 61 1.21 -1.75 -15.52
CA GLN A 61 0.92 -0.99 -16.73
C GLN A 61 0.14 -1.84 -17.74
N ALA A 62 0.63 -3.04 -18.06
CA ALA A 62 -0.03 -3.97 -18.99
C ALA A 62 -1.44 -4.37 -18.52
N SER A 63 -1.67 -4.48 -17.21
CA SER A 63 -3.00 -4.82 -16.66
C SER A 63 -4.03 -3.69 -16.80
N ALA A 64 -3.56 -2.44 -16.89
CA ALA A 64 -4.42 -1.28 -17.11
C ALA A 64 -4.77 -1.07 -18.59
N GLU A 65 -4.05 -1.75 -19.50
CA GLU A 65 -4.35 -1.71 -20.92
C GLU A 65 -5.65 -2.46 -21.24
N LYS A 66 -6.35 -2.01 -22.29
CA LYS A 66 -7.58 -2.66 -22.71
C LYS A 66 -7.25 -4.04 -23.26
N SER A 67 -7.80 -5.09 -22.65
CA SER A 67 -7.63 -6.44 -23.16
C SER A 67 -8.17 -6.56 -24.59
N ASN A 68 -7.31 -7.01 -25.50
CA ASN A 68 -7.66 -7.26 -26.90
C ASN A 68 -8.22 -8.67 -27.12
N TYR A 69 -8.18 -9.53 -26.11
CA TYR A 69 -8.57 -10.93 -26.25
C TYR A 69 -9.17 -11.50 -24.97
N ILE A 70 -10.28 -12.23 -25.11
CA ILE A 70 -10.94 -12.93 -24.01
C ILE A 70 -10.74 -14.43 -24.23
N TYR A 71 -10.07 -15.07 -23.27
CA TYR A 71 -9.85 -16.52 -23.28
C TYR A 71 -11.11 -17.23 -22.80
N THR A 72 -11.87 -17.83 -23.72
CA THR A 72 -13.19 -18.42 -23.44
C THR A 72 -13.16 -19.93 -23.17
N GLY A 73 -11.98 -20.57 -23.16
CA GLY A 73 -11.89 -22.00 -22.86
C GLY A 73 -10.50 -22.60 -23.01
N ALA A 74 -10.41 -23.91 -22.72
CA ALA A 74 -9.18 -24.68 -22.87
C ALA A 74 -8.65 -24.61 -24.31
N GLY A 75 -7.36 -24.28 -24.46
CA GLY A 75 -6.70 -24.15 -25.77
C GLY A 75 -6.91 -22.82 -26.49
N SER A 76 -7.75 -21.90 -25.98
CA SER A 76 -7.91 -20.54 -26.54
C SER A 76 -6.61 -19.74 -26.50
N LEU A 77 -5.81 -19.92 -25.43
CA LEU A 77 -4.47 -19.36 -25.31
C LEU A 77 -3.52 -19.84 -26.43
N LEU A 78 -3.44 -21.16 -26.65
CA LEU A 78 -2.55 -21.74 -27.65
C LEU A 78 -2.92 -21.34 -29.08
N LYS A 79 -4.22 -21.17 -29.36
CA LYS A 79 -4.68 -20.64 -30.65
C LYS A 79 -4.24 -19.21 -30.87
N GLN A 80 -4.33 -18.37 -29.85
CA GLN A 80 -3.89 -16.98 -29.94
C GLN A 80 -2.36 -16.89 -30.16
N ILE A 81 -1.57 -17.68 -29.43
CA ILE A 81 -0.10 -17.70 -29.56
C ILE A 81 0.35 -18.16 -30.94
N LYS A 82 -0.34 -19.13 -31.56
CA LYS A 82 -0.02 -19.59 -32.93
C LYS A 82 -0.34 -18.56 -34.02
N ASN A 83 -1.17 -17.57 -33.72
CA ASN A 83 -1.63 -16.54 -34.67
C ASN A 83 -0.99 -15.16 -34.41
N LEU A 84 -0.10 -15.04 -33.40
CA LEU A 84 0.77 -13.89 -33.15
C LEU A 84 2.02 -13.99 -34.03
#